data_AF-A0A3S4K6H6-F1
#
_entry.id   AF-A0A3S4K6H6-F1
#
_cell.length_a   1.000
_cell.length_b   1.000
_cell.length_c   1.000
_cell.angle_alpha   90.00
_cell.angle_beta   90.00
_cell.angle_gamma   90.00
#
_symmetry.space_group_name_H-M   'P 1'
#
loop_
_entity.id
_entity.type
_entity.pdbx_description
1 polymer ?
#
loop_
_entity_poly.entity_id
_entity_poly.type
_entity_poly.pdbx_seq_one_letter_code
_entity_poly.pdbx_strand_id
1 'polypeptide(L)'
;MSYPSLFAPLDLGFTTLRNRVLMGSMHTGLEEHPDGAERLAAFYAERARHGVALIVTGGIAPVSLRGRDDRRRDAERCQPVNASPRGDRCRTCARR
;
A
#
# COMPACT_ATOMS: atom_id res chain seq x y z
N MET A 1 -6.62 -21.29 19.09
CA MET A 1 -7.43 -20.10 18.76
C MET A 1 -8.29 -20.37 17.54
N SER A 2 -9.59 -20.13 17.60
CA SER A 2 -10.46 -20.07 16.42
C SER A 2 -10.73 -18.59 16.11
N TYR A 3 -10.63 -18.20 14.84
CA TYR A 3 -10.94 -16.85 14.37
C TYR A 3 -12.23 -16.88 13.53
N PRO A 4 -13.41 -17.00 14.17
CA PRO A 4 -14.67 -17.24 13.47
C PRO A 4 -15.07 -16.11 12.53
N SER A 5 -14.61 -14.88 12.79
CA SER A 5 -14.94 -13.70 11.98
C SER A 5 -13.98 -13.43 10.83
N LEU A 6 -12.81 -14.06 10.79
CA LEU A 6 -11.75 -13.71 9.82
C LEU A 6 -12.17 -14.03 8.38
N PHE A 7 -12.77 -15.20 8.19
CA PHE A 7 -13.28 -15.66 6.88
C PHE A 7 -14.78 -15.44 6.71
N ALA A 8 -15.44 -14.85 7.71
CA ALA A 8 -16.83 -14.44 7.58
C ALA A 8 -16.94 -13.28 6.59
N PRO A 9 -17.98 -13.26 5.71
CA PRO A 9 -18.23 -12.14 4.84
C PRO A 9 -18.38 -10.81 5.61
N LEU A 10 -18.06 -9.71 4.92
CA LEU A 10 -18.24 -8.35 5.44
C LEU A 10 -18.99 -7.51 4.42
N ASP A 11 -20.17 -7.04 4.81
CA ASP A 11 -20.96 -6.10 4.03
C ASP A 11 -20.48 -4.67 4.30
N LEU A 12 -20.14 -3.94 3.24
CA LEU A 12 -19.73 -2.53 3.29
C LEU A 12 -20.86 -1.59 2.81
N GLY A 13 -22.04 -2.11 2.50
CA GLY A 13 -23.20 -1.36 2.00
C GLY A 13 -23.21 -1.11 0.49
N PHE A 14 -22.03 -1.10 -0.16
CA PHE A 14 -21.91 -1.00 -1.63
C PHE A 14 -21.37 -2.28 -2.28
N THR A 15 -20.71 -3.13 -1.50
CA THR A 15 -20.19 -4.42 -1.93
C THR A 15 -20.04 -5.33 -0.71
N THR A 16 -20.03 -6.64 -0.95
CA THR A 16 -19.78 -7.65 0.10
C THR A 16 -18.42 -8.28 -0.14
N LEU A 17 -17.54 -8.15 0.85
CA LEU A 17 -16.25 -8.82 0.86
C LEU A 17 -16.43 -10.28 1.26
N ARG A 18 -15.81 -11.18 0.51
CA ARG A 18 -15.80 -12.63 0.77
C ARG A 18 -15.12 -13.04 2.07
N ASN A 19 -14.23 -12.19 2.60
CA ASN A 19 -13.54 -12.37 3.88
C ASN A 19 -13.04 -11.01 4.38
N ARG A 20 -12.48 -10.98 5.59
CA ARG A 20 -11.96 -9.76 6.24
C ARG A 20 -10.45 -9.60 6.09
N VAL A 21 -9.85 -10.29 5.12
CA VAL A 21 -8.43 -10.16 4.79
C VAL A 21 -8.26 -9.01 3.82
N LEU A 22 -7.64 -7.94 4.30
CA LEU A 22 -7.31 -6.77 3.49
C LEU A 22 -5.80 -6.57 3.42
N MET A 23 -5.37 -5.94 2.34
CA MET A 23 -4.02 -5.45 2.17
C MET A 23 -4.04 -3.93 2.23
N GLY A 24 -3.33 -3.38 3.21
CA GLY A 24 -3.20 -1.93 3.37
C GLY A 24 -2.30 -1.30 2.30
N SER A 25 -2.33 0.03 2.25
CA SER A 25 -1.43 0.83 1.41
C SER A 25 0.02 0.62 1.85
N MET A 26 0.89 0.30 0.89
CA MET A 26 2.31 0.02 1.11
C MET A 26 3.14 0.59 -0.04
N HIS A 27 4.36 1.04 0.29
CA HIS A 27 5.40 1.33 -0.71
C HIS A 27 6.17 0.04 -0.98
N THR A 28 6.01 -0.51 -2.19
CA THR A 28 6.58 -1.82 -2.53
C THR A 28 8.02 -1.73 -3.04
N GLY A 29 8.47 -0.53 -3.42
CA GLY A 29 9.74 -0.31 -4.12
C GLY A 29 9.71 -0.78 -5.58
N LEU A 30 8.56 -1.26 -6.06
CA LEU A 30 8.36 -1.65 -7.46
C LEU A 30 7.96 -0.44 -8.31
N GLU A 31 7.44 0.62 -7.68
CA GLU A 31 6.95 1.84 -8.31
C GLU A 31 8.05 2.61 -9.08
N GLU A 32 9.31 2.47 -8.66
CA GLU A 32 10.47 3.20 -9.17
C GLU A 32 11.25 2.46 -10.27
N HIS A 33 10.83 1.24 -10.61
CA HIS A 33 11.49 0.44 -11.63
C HIS A 33 11.02 0.86 -13.05
N PRO A 34 11.87 0.73 -14.09
CA PRO A 34 11.48 0.97 -15.49
C PRO A 34 10.16 0.32 -15.93
N ASP A 35 9.86 -0.87 -15.41
CA ASP A 35 8.62 -1.63 -15.68
C ASP A 35 7.69 -1.68 -14.46
N GLY A 36 7.70 -0.63 -13.64
CA GLY A 36 7.06 -0.62 -12.33
C GLY A 36 5.56 -0.95 -12.37
N ALA A 37 4.86 -0.44 -13.38
CA ALA A 37 3.43 -0.70 -13.56
C ALA A 37 3.10 -2.19 -13.76
N GLU A 38 3.85 -2.88 -14.63
CA GLU A 38 3.63 -4.31 -14.89
C GLU A 38 3.98 -5.15 -13.67
N ARG A 39 5.08 -4.81 -12.98
CA ARG A 39 5.49 -5.48 -11.75
C ARG A 39 4.49 -5.29 -10.61
N LEU A 40 3.93 -4.08 -10.47
CA LEU A 40 2.84 -3.79 -9.53
C LEU A 40 1.57 -4.55 -9.87
N ALA A 41 1.20 -4.62 -11.15
CA ALA A 41 0.04 -5.38 -11.60
C ALA A 41 0.19 -6.87 -11.27
N ALA A 42 1.34 -7.46 -11.59
CA ALA A 42 1.66 -8.85 -11.23
C ALA A 42 1.63 -9.06 -9.71
N PHE A 43 2.17 -8.09 -8.96
CA PHE A 43 2.15 -8.11 -7.51
C PHE A 43 0.71 -8.15 -6.98
N TYR A 44 -0.17 -7.23 -7.38
CA TYR A 44 -1.56 -7.22 -6.91
C TYR A 44 -2.37 -8.43 -7.40
N ALA A 45 -2.13 -8.89 -8.63
CA ALA A 45 -2.81 -10.06 -9.20
C ALA A 45 -2.61 -11.31 -8.34
N GLU A 46 -1.39 -11.57 -7.87
CA GLU A 46 -1.13 -12.71 -6.99
C GLU A 46 -1.90 -12.62 -5.66
N ARG A 47 -2.02 -11.42 -5.07
CA ARG A 47 -2.73 -11.26 -3.79
C ARG A 47 -4.24 -11.44 -3.95
N ALA A 48 -4.79 -10.93 -5.04
CA ALA A 48 -6.19 -11.16 -5.40
C ALA A 48 -6.46 -12.66 -5.64
N ARG A 49 -5.57 -13.34 -6.37
CA ARG A 49 -5.68 -14.77 -6.67
C ARG A 49 -5.64 -15.64 -5.40
N HIS A 50 -4.81 -15.27 -4.43
CA HIS A 50 -4.68 -15.99 -3.16
C HIS A 50 -5.67 -15.55 -2.08
N GLY A 51 -6.62 -14.68 -2.42
CA GLY A 51 -7.84 -14.49 -1.64
C GLY A 51 -7.89 -13.30 -0.70
N VAL A 52 -7.07 -12.28 -0.94
CA VAL A 52 -7.30 -10.95 -0.34
C VAL A 52 -8.61 -10.37 -0.87
N ALA A 53 -9.50 -9.95 0.03
CA ALA A 53 -10.82 -9.42 -0.36
C ALA A 53 -10.78 -7.94 -0.75
N LEU A 54 -9.86 -7.15 -0.17
CA LEU A 54 -9.70 -5.72 -0.46
C LEU A 54 -8.23 -5.33 -0.48
N ILE A 55 -7.81 -4.62 -1.52
CA ILE A 55 -6.44 -4.08 -1.65
C ILE A 55 -6.55 -2.56 -1.71
N VAL A 56 -5.87 -1.87 -0.80
CA VAL A 56 -5.71 -0.42 -0.83
C VAL A 56 -4.33 -0.11 -1.40
N THR A 57 -4.26 0.56 -2.55
CA THR A 57 -3.00 0.86 -3.23
C THR A 57 -2.28 2.07 -2.61
N GLY A 58 -1.03 2.29 -3.00
CA GLY A 58 -0.33 3.56 -2.77
C GLY A 58 -1.07 4.73 -3.45
N GLY A 59 -0.79 5.96 -2.99
CA GLY A 59 -1.32 7.16 -3.65
C GLY A 59 -0.71 7.32 -5.04
N ILE A 60 -1.55 7.45 -6.06
CA ILE A 60 -1.15 7.79 -7.43
C ILE A 60 -1.73 9.17 -7.72
N ALA A 61 -0.87 10.14 -8.05
CA ALA A 61 -1.32 11.47 -8.40
C ALA A 61 -2.15 11.41 -9.70
N PRO A 62 -3.42 11.89 -9.71
CA PRO A 62 -4.30 11.77 -10.87
C PRO A 62 -3.95 12.74 -12.01
N VAL A 63 -3.00 13.66 -11.81
CA VAL A 63 -2.60 14.67 -12.79
C VAL A 63 -1.15 15.12 -12.58
N SER A 64 -0.40 15.25 -13.68
CA SER A 64 0.93 15.89 -13.70
C SER A 64 0.82 17.42 -13.65
N LEU A 65 0.37 17.98 -12.52
CA LEU A 65 0.44 19.42 -12.33
C LEU A 65 1.92 19.83 -12.21
N ARG A 66 2.37 20.66 -13.14
CA ARG A 66 3.73 21.23 -13.23
C ARG A 66 4.32 21.50 -11.85
N GLY A 67 5.43 20.85 -11.54
CA GLY A 67 6.36 21.31 -10.50
C GLY A 67 6.29 20.67 -9.12
N ARG A 68 5.52 19.58 -8.92
CA ARG A 68 5.80 18.67 -7.80
C ARG A 68 6.28 17.35 -8.36
N ASP A 69 7.61 17.30 -8.48
CA ASP A 69 8.37 16.07 -8.43
C ASP A 69 7.87 15.22 -7.24
N ASP A 70 7.02 14.23 -7.53
CA ASP A 70 6.65 13.16 -6.58
C ASP A 70 7.90 12.44 -6.04
N ARG A 71 9.10 12.69 -6.60
CA ARG A 71 10.38 12.16 -6.09
C ARG A 71 11.04 12.99 -5.00
N ARG A 72 10.62 14.24 -4.69
CA ARG A 72 11.34 15.09 -3.71
C ARG A 72 10.60 15.41 -2.42
N ARG A 73 9.27 15.40 -2.39
CA ARG A 73 8.53 15.96 -1.24
C ARG A 73 8.10 14.96 -0.17
N ASP A 74 8.02 13.68 -0.49
CA ASP A 74 7.70 12.67 0.53
C ASP A 74 8.88 12.48 1.50
N ALA A 75 10.13 12.62 1.04
CA ALA A 75 11.31 12.56 1.91
C ALA A 75 11.40 13.72 2.92
N GLU A 76 10.98 14.94 2.54
CA GLU A 76 11.10 16.14 3.38
C GLU A 76 9.97 16.29 4.43
N ARG A 77 8.88 15.51 4.33
CA ARG A 77 7.75 15.54 5.27
C ARG A 77 7.55 14.24 6.05
N CYS A 78 8.45 13.27 5.94
CA CYS A 78 8.44 12.12 6.85
C CYS A 78 9.12 12.52 8.16
N GLN A 79 8.34 12.79 9.21
CA GLN A 79 8.89 12.83 10.57
C GLN A 79 9.30 11.41 10.98
N PRO A 80 10.49 11.21 11.57
CA PRO A 80 10.93 9.89 12.01
C PRO A 80 10.11 9.48 13.24
N VAL A 81 9.26 8.47 13.09
CA VAL A 81 8.48 7.93 14.23
C VAL A 81 9.22 6.87 15.03
N ASN A 82 10.31 6.28 14.51
CA ASN A 82 11.25 5.43 15.27
C ASN A 82 12.56 5.26 14.50
N ALA A 83 13.63 5.95 14.92
CA ALA A 83 14.98 5.74 14.39
C ALA A 83 15.58 4.48 15.04
N SER A 84 15.81 3.43 14.24
CA SER A 84 16.68 2.32 14.64
C SER A 84 18.15 2.75 14.49
N PRO A 85 19.06 2.41 15.43
CA PRO A 85 20.45 2.88 15.42
C PRO A 85 21.34 2.20 14.35
N ARG A 86 20.77 1.31 13.54
CA ARG A 86 21.45 0.73 12.36
C ARG A 86 21.00 1.54 11.15
N GLY A 87 21.95 2.15 10.45
CA GLY A 87 21.78 3.12 9.34
C GLY A 87 21.03 2.63 8.10
N ASP A 88 19.89 1.97 8.27
CA ASP A 88 18.95 1.61 7.22
C ASP A 88 17.91 2.73 7.09
N ARG A 89 17.84 3.31 5.89
CA ARG A 89 16.92 4.37 5.48
C ARG A 89 15.52 4.17 6.06
N CYS A 90 15.00 5.23 6.69
CA CYS A 90 13.69 5.37 7.33
C CYS A 90 12.58 4.61 6.57
N ARG A 91 12.02 3.54 7.15
CA ARG A 91 11.07 2.62 6.47
C ARG A 91 9.59 2.87 6.73
N THR A 92 9.19 3.89 7.46
CA THR A 92 7.75 4.13 7.71
C THR A 92 7.46 5.62 7.82
N CYS A 93 6.77 6.15 6.81
CA CYS A 93 6.25 7.51 6.79
C CYS A 93 4.80 7.51 7.30
N ALA A 94 4.56 8.05 8.49
CA ALA A 94 3.21 8.33 8.97
C ALA A 94 2.90 9.81 8.69
N ARG A 95 1.88 10.09 7.87
CA ARG A 95 1.40 11.46 7.62
C ARG A 95 0.72 11.95 8.90
N ARG A 96 1.19 13.09 9.46
CA ARG A 96 0.40 13.91 10.39
C ARG A 96 -0.72 14.61 9.63
#